data_AF-A0A656K2U0-F1
#
_entry.id   AF-A0A656K2U0-F1
#
_cell.length_a   1.000
_cell.length_b   1.000
_cell.length_c   1.000
_cell.angle_alpha   90.00
_cell.angle_beta   90.00
_cell.angle_gamma   90.00
#
_symmetry.space_group_name_H-M   'P 1'
#
loop_
_entity.id
_entity.type
_entity.pdbx_description
1 polymer ?
#
loop_
_entity_poly.entity_id
_entity_poly.type
_entity_poly.pdbx_seq_one_letter_code
_entity_poly.pdbx_strand_id
1 'polypeptide(L)'
;MNAPDKTGTDRRAVPAAVDLDALIRAEHRDPFSILGPHDDGKGGRYVRAYLPAALSVRLLARDDGRELAELHMSDVPGFFVGHLEQPQPYLLKINWAGGEQITEDPYSYGPLLGEMDLYLFAEGNHRDLSSCLGAQVTSVDGVEGVRFAVWAPNARRVSVVGSFNGW
;
A
#
# COMPACT_ATOMS: atom_id res chain seq x y z
N MET A 1 35.81 -0.80 -26.27
CA MET A 1 35.74 -0.64 -24.81
C MET A 1 34.57 0.27 -24.52
N ASN A 2 33.36 -0.28 -24.34
CA ASN A 2 32.21 0.49 -23.88
C ASN A 2 31.94 0.05 -22.45
N ALA A 3 32.03 1.00 -21.52
CA ALA A 3 31.72 0.80 -20.11
C ALA A 3 30.24 0.41 -19.96
N PRO A 4 29.89 -0.50 -19.04
CA PRO A 4 28.49 -0.78 -18.74
C PRO A 4 27.90 0.41 -18.00
N ASP A 5 26.73 0.83 -18.44
CA ASP A 5 25.85 1.76 -17.75
C ASP A 5 25.48 1.18 -16.37
N LYS A 6 25.81 1.89 -15.28
CA LYS A 6 25.80 1.37 -13.90
C LYS A 6 24.58 1.81 -13.08
N THR A 7 23.47 2.13 -13.72
CA THR A 7 22.19 2.37 -13.03
C THR A 7 21.06 1.67 -13.75
N GLY A 8 21.08 0.33 -13.70
CA GLY A 8 19.95 -0.50 -14.12
C GLY A 8 18.84 -0.45 -13.10
N THR A 9 18.18 0.70 -12.92
CA THR A 9 16.94 0.76 -12.15
C THR A 9 15.89 -0.05 -12.91
N ASP A 10 15.47 -1.18 -12.35
CA ASP A 10 14.45 -2.03 -12.95
C ASP A 10 13.20 -1.19 -13.22
N ARG A 11 12.68 -1.21 -14.46
CA ARG A 11 11.48 -0.43 -14.82
C ARG A 11 10.24 -0.87 -14.04
N ARG A 12 10.28 -2.04 -13.40
CA ARG A 12 9.25 -2.50 -12.47
C ARG A 12 9.40 -1.91 -11.07
N ALA A 13 10.54 -1.33 -10.70
CA ALA A 13 10.71 -0.73 -9.37
C ALA A 13 9.91 0.56 -9.23
N VAL A 14 9.96 1.41 -10.26
CA VAL A 14 9.37 2.76 -10.26
C VAL A 14 8.15 2.78 -11.18
N PRO A 15 6.96 3.15 -10.69
CA PRO A 15 5.77 3.32 -11.52
C PRO A 15 5.95 4.41 -12.59
N ALA A 16 5.05 4.46 -13.58
CA ALA A 16 5.09 5.53 -14.58
C ALA A 16 4.89 6.90 -13.92
N ALA A 17 5.57 7.92 -14.43
CA ALA A 17 5.51 9.28 -13.87
C ALA A 17 4.06 9.82 -13.78
N VAL A 18 3.22 9.51 -14.77
CA VAL A 18 1.80 9.89 -14.77
C VAL A 18 1.03 9.30 -13.60
N ASP A 19 1.34 8.06 -13.20
CA ASP A 19 0.68 7.37 -12.11
C ASP A 19 1.16 7.92 -10.75
N LEU A 20 2.46 8.22 -10.63
CA LEU A 20 3.03 8.89 -9.46
C LEU A 20 2.46 10.30 -9.28
N ASP A 21 2.38 11.10 -10.35
CA ASP A 21 1.79 12.44 -10.31
C ASP A 21 0.33 12.38 -9.87
N ALA A 22 -0.44 11.44 -10.42
CA ALA A 22 -1.82 11.23 -10.01
C ALA A 22 -1.91 10.75 -8.55
N LEU A 23 -0.98 9.92 -8.07
CA LEU A 23 -0.96 9.48 -6.67
C LEU A 23 -0.72 10.66 -5.72
N ILE A 24 0.30 11.48 -6.00
CA ILE A 24 0.69 12.64 -5.18
C ILE A 24 -0.44 13.68 -5.13
N ARG A 25 -1.12 13.91 -6.24
CA ARG A 25 -2.27 14.83 -6.32
C ARG A 25 -3.54 14.24 -5.72
N ALA A 26 -3.50 12.99 -5.27
CA ALA A 26 -4.65 12.23 -4.86
C ALA A 26 -5.74 12.26 -5.95
N GLU A 27 -5.38 11.80 -7.14
CA GLU A 27 -6.25 11.65 -8.33
C GLU A 27 -6.20 10.22 -8.88
N HIS A 28 -5.29 9.38 -8.38
CA HIS A 28 -5.15 7.99 -8.81
C HIS A 28 -6.35 7.14 -8.37
N ARG A 29 -6.90 6.35 -9.30
CA ARG A 29 -8.12 5.54 -9.07
C ARG A 29 -7.85 4.24 -8.33
N ASP A 30 -6.66 3.70 -8.50
CA ASP A 30 -6.25 2.41 -7.96
C ASP A 30 -4.89 2.51 -7.25
N PRO A 31 -4.84 2.99 -6.01
CA PRO A 31 -3.56 3.08 -5.30
C PRO A 31 -2.85 1.73 -5.13
N PHE A 32 -3.56 0.59 -5.13
CA PHE A 32 -2.96 -0.75 -5.00
C PHE A 32 -2.14 -1.13 -6.24
N SER A 33 -2.42 -0.56 -7.41
CA SER A 33 -1.57 -0.76 -8.59
C SER A 33 -0.19 -0.10 -8.46
N ILE A 34 -0.01 0.80 -7.48
CA ILE A 34 1.23 1.51 -7.22
C ILE A 34 1.86 1.09 -5.89
N LEU A 35 1.09 1.11 -4.81
CA LEU A 35 1.55 0.94 -3.43
C LEU A 35 1.51 -0.51 -3.00
N GLY A 36 2.22 -0.81 -1.90
CA GLY A 36 2.34 -2.15 -1.36
C GLY A 36 3.37 -3.01 -2.09
N PRO A 37 3.27 -4.34 -1.98
CA PRO A 37 4.18 -5.29 -2.60
C PRO A 37 3.81 -5.59 -4.06
N HIS A 38 4.80 -5.53 -4.96
CA HIS A 38 4.67 -5.81 -6.40
C HIS A 38 5.75 -6.78 -6.85
N ASP A 39 5.40 -7.82 -7.59
CA ASP A 39 6.38 -8.82 -8.02
C ASP A 39 7.46 -8.21 -8.96
N ASP A 40 8.72 -8.58 -8.71
CA ASP A 40 9.84 -8.17 -9.57
C ASP A 40 9.97 -9.05 -10.83
N GLY A 41 9.25 -10.18 -10.87
CA GLY A 41 9.29 -11.22 -11.90
C GLY A 41 10.56 -12.08 -11.91
N LYS A 42 11.34 -12.03 -10.83
CA LYS A 42 12.51 -12.87 -10.52
C LYS A 42 12.34 -13.65 -9.21
N GLY A 43 11.18 -13.52 -8.58
CA GLY A 43 10.81 -14.24 -7.36
C GLY A 43 10.84 -13.38 -6.09
N GLY A 44 11.27 -12.11 -6.19
CA GLY A 44 11.19 -11.12 -5.13
C GLY A 44 10.08 -10.10 -5.36
N ARG A 45 10.03 -9.06 -4.53
CA ARG A 45 9.01 -8.00 -4.59
C ARG A 45 9.59 -6.61 -4.38
N TYR A 46 9.13 -5.65 -5.17
CA TYR A 46 9.25 -4.24 -4.84
C TYR A 46 8.18 -3.86 -3.82
N VAL A 47 8.58 -3.26 -2.71
CA VAL A 47 7.65 -2.66 -1.76
C VAL A 47 7.69 -1.16 -1.91
N ARG A 48 6.51 -0.54 -2.08
CA ARG A 48 6.38 0.89 -2.32
C ARG A 48 5.40 1.52 -1.35
N ALA A 49 5.81 2.61 -0.73
CA ALA A 49 5.00 3.33 0.25
C ALA A 49 5.02 4.83 -0.06
N TYR A 50 3.86 5.48 0.06
CA TYR A 50 3.76 6.93 0.02
C TYR A 50 3.47 7.46 1.43
N LEU A 51 4.50 8.00 2.06
CA LEU A 51 4.53 8.45 3.45
C LEU A 51 5.07 9.89 3.49
N PRO A 52 4.22 10.89 3.21
CA PRO A 52 4.61 12.30 3.27
C PRO A 52 5.19 12.64 4.65
N ALA A 53 6.32 13.35 4.67
CA ALA A 53 7.06 13.73 5.88
C ALA A 53 7.79 12.61 6.65
N ALA A 54 7.80 11.36 6.16
CA ALA A 54 8.69 10.34 6.72
C ALA A 54 10.15 10.69 6.40
N LEU A 55 11.03 10.47 7.37
CA LEU A 55 12.48 10.68 7.24
C LEU A 55 13.18 9.44 6.68
N SER A 56 12.73 8.26 7.10
CA SER A 56 13.25 6.97 6.61
C SER A 56 12.22 5.87 6.83
N VAL A 57 12.29 4.82 6.01
CA VAL A 57 11.39 3.66 6.11
C VAL A 57 12.20 2.39 5.98
N ARG A 58 11.91 1.39 6.82
CA ARG A 58 12.50 0.04 6.75
C ARG A 58 11.41 -1.02 6.79
N LEU A 59 11.70 -2.18 6.23
CA LEU A 59 10.87 -3.36 6.33
C LEU A 59 11.40 -4.24 7.47
N LEU A 60 10.51 -4.65 8.36
CA LEU A 60 10.80 -5.65 9.38
C LEU A 60 10.03 -6.93 9.09
N ALA A 61 10.60 -8.09 9.43
CA ALA A 61 9.88 -9.34 9.41
C ALA A 61 8.74 -9.29 10.44
N ARG A 62 7.55 -9.73 10.05
CA ARG A 62 6.37 -9.63 10.91
C ARG A 62 6.44 -10.54 12.14
N ASP A 63 7.19 -11.63 12.06
CA ASP A 63 7.28 -12.68 13.09
C ASP A 63 8.34 -12.38 14.17
N ASP A 64 9.53 -11.94 13.78
CA ASP A 64 10.68 -11.75 14.69
C ASP A 64 11.23 -10.32 14.73
N GLY A 65 10.71 -9.41 13.90
CA GLY A 65 11.13 -8.01 13.83
C GLY A 65 12.49 -7.78 13.18
N ARG A 66 13.11 -8.82 12.59
CA ARG A 66 14.39 -8.69 11.88
C ARG A 66 14.25 -7.73 10.70
N GLU A 67 15.25 -6.88 10.51
CA GLU A 67 15.28 -6.00 9.34
C GLU A 67 15.43 -6.82 8.05
N LEU A 68 14.52 -6.56 7.09
CA LEU A 68 14.49 -7.21 5.80
C LEU A 68 15.11 -6.35 4.71
N ALA A 69 14.78 -5.05 4.70
CA ALA A 69 15.27 -4.11 3.70
C ALA A 69 15.09 -2.66 4.16
N GLU A 70 15.91 -1.76 3.63
CA GLU A 70 15.69 -0.32 3.70
C GLU A 70 14.93 0.16 2.46
N LEU A 71 13.93 1.03 2.68
CA LEU A 71 13.18 1.70 1.63
C LEU A 71 13.84 3.06 1.37
N HIS A 72 14.28 3.26 0.14
CA HIS A 72 14.93 4.50 -0.29
C HIS A 72 13.89 5.47 -0.82
N MET A 73 13.95 6.72 -0.38
CA MET A 73 13.12 7.77 -0.96
C MET A 73 13.54 7.99 -2.42
N SER A 74 12.57 8.04 -3.33
CA SER A 74 12.82 8.35 -4.73
C SER A 74 12.96 9.86 -4.94
N ASP A 75 13.08 10.30 -6.20
CA ASP A 75 13.04 11.72 -6.55
C ASP A 75 11.69 12.39 -6.22
N VAL A 76 10.67 11.59 -5.92
CA VAL A 76 9.37 12.07 -5.42
C VAL A 76 9.40 12.10 -3.90
N PRO A 77 9.29 13.28 -3.26
CA PRO A 77 9.29 13.40 -1.81
C PRO A 77 8.19 12.56 -1.15
N GLY A 78 8.58 11.76 -0.16
CA GLY A 78 7.66 10.88 0.57
C GLY A 78 7.31 9.59 -0.17
N PHE A 79 7.78 9.37 -1.39
CA PHE A 79 7.63 8.08 -2.08
C PHE A 79 8.86 7.22 -1.86
N PHE A 80 8.65 6.05 -1.28
CA PHE A 80 9.70 5.15 -0.82
C PHE A 80 9.62 3.83 -1.58
N VAL A 81 10.79 3.30 -2.00
CA VAL A 81 10.91 2.04 -2.74
C VAL A 81 11.99 1.17 -2.12
N GLY A 82 11.68 -0.10 -1.91
CA GLY A 82 12.62 -1.11 -1.44
C GLY A 82 12.38 -2.43 -2.14
N HIS A 83 13.29 -3.38 -1.96
CA HIS A 83 13.20 -4.70 -2.56
C HIS A 83 13.28 -5.77 -1.46
N LEU A 84 12.31 -6.68 -1.47
CA LEU A 84 12.31 -7.92 -0.70
C LEU A 84 12.78 -9.04 -1.62
N GLU A 85 13.88 -9.70 -1.24
CA GLU A 85 14.42 -10.82 -2.01
C GLU A 85 13.45 -12.00 -2.08
N GLN A 86 12.65 -12.20 -1.04
CA GLN A 86 11.66 -13.27 -0.95
C GLN A 86 10.33 -12.71 -0.46
N PRO A 87 9.18 -13.14 -1.02
CA PRO A 87 7.86 -12.73 -0.56
C PRO A 87 7.62 -13.27 0.85
N GLN A 88 7.42 -12.35 1.80
CA GLN A 88 7.06 -12.69 3.16
C GLN A 88 6.29 -11.53 3.82
N PRO A 89 5.49 -11.80 4.87
CA PRO A 89 4.85 -10.75 5.65
C PRO A 89 5.88 -9.81 6.29
N TYR A 90 5.58 -8.51 6.28
CA TYR A 90 6.46 -7.47 6.80
C TYR A 90 5.68 -6.37 7.51
N LEU A 91 6.40 -5.60 8.34
CA LEU A 91 5.92 -4.36 8.94
C LEU A 91 6.73 -3.18 8.38
N LEU A 92 6.09 -2.02 8.27
CA LEU A 92 6.75 -0.75 7.99
C LEU A 92 7.25 -0.16 9.30
N LYS A 93 8.56 0.00 9.41
CA LYS A 93 9.22 0.80 10.45
C LYS A 93 9.49 2.19 9.88
N ILE A 94 8.69 3.16 10.32
CA ILE A 94 8.69 4.53 9.79
C ILE A 94 9.27 5.46 10.85
N ASN A 95 10.27 6.25 10.45
CA ASN A 95 10.82 7.29 11.28
C ASN A 95 10.26 8.65 10.86
N TRP A 96 9.59 9.33 11.79
CA TRP A 96 9.05 10.66 11.63
C TRP A 96 9.89 11.66 12.44
N ALA A 97 9.77 12.95 12.15
CA ALA A 97 10.41 13.98 12.98
C ALA A 97 9.93 13.94 14.46
N GLY A 98 8.71 13.45 14.71
CA GLY A 98 8.10 13.36 16.02
C GLY A 98 8.24 12.00 16.72
N GLY A 99 8.84 10.99 16.09
CA GLY A 99 8.98 9.66 16.68
C GLY A 99 8.97 8.52 15.67
N GLU A 100 9.08 7.31 16.19
CA GLU A 100 9.08 6.06 15.42
C GLU A 100 7.70 5.39 15.46
N GLN A 101 7.27 4.83 14.33
CA GLN A 101 6.05 4.05 14.20
C GLN A 101 6.37 2.72 13.53
N ILE A 102 5.89 1.61 14.11
CA ILE A 102 5.90 0.29 13.47
C ILE A 102 4.44 -0.08 13.19
N THR A 103 4.12 -0.39 11.93
CA THR A 103 2.74 -0.63 11.51
C THR A 103 2.66 -1.59 10.32
N GLU A 104 1.49 -2.20 10.12
CA GLU A 104 1.19 -3.02 8.94
C GLU A 104 1.09 -2.12 7.70
N ASP A 105 1.38 -2.68 6.52
CA ASP A 105 1.16 -1.98 5.26
C ASP A 105 -0.30 -2.16 4.80
N PRO A 106 -1.14 -1.11 4.78
CA PRO A 106 -2.54 -1.25 4.36
C PRO A 106 -2.67 -1.69 2.90
N TYR A 107 -1.63 -1.48 2.07
CA TYR A 107 -1.62 -1.88 0.67
C TYR A 107 -1.05 -3.28 0.43
N SER A 108 -0.68 -4.03 1.49
CA SER A 108 -0.29 -5.44 1.36
C SER A 108 -1.49 -6.41 1.34
N TYR A 109 -2.68 -5.93 1.67
CA TYR A 109 -3.91 -6.73 1.66
C TYR A 109 -4.61 -6.67 0.31
N GLY A 110 -5.12 -7.81 -0.17
CA GLY A 110 -5.95 -7.87 -1.37
C GLY A 110 -7.37 -7.33 -1.15
N PRO A 111 -8.24 -7.42 -2.16
CA PRO A 111 -9.67 -7.12 -2.02
C PRO A 111 -10.33 -7.96 -0.91
N LEU A 112 -11.05 -7.29 0.00
CA LEU A 112 -11.65 -7.92 1.18
C LEU A 112 -13.18 -8.05 1.11
N LEU A 113 -13.83 -7.44 0.12
CA LEU A 113 -15.26 -7.64 -0.13
C LEU A 113 -15.48 -8.96 -0.86
N GLY A 114 -16.41 -9.79 -0.38
CA GLY A 114 -16.72 -11.06 -1.01
C GLY A 114 -17.39 -10.88 -2.37
N GLU A 115 -17.14 -11.80 -3.30
CA GLU A 115 -17.75 -11.77 -4.64
C GLU A 115 -19.29 -11.84 -4.56
N MET A 116 -19.83 -12.62 -3.61
CA MET A 116 -21.27 -12.72 -3.40
C MET A 116 -21.88 -11.40 -2.91
N ASP A 117 -21.18 -10.67 -2.03
CA ASP A 117 -21.65 -9.37 -1.54
C ASP A 117 -21.72 -8.37 -2.70
N LEU A 118 -20.67 -8.33 -3.53
CA LEU A 118 -20.63 -7.49 -4.73
C LEU A 118 -21.75 -7.86 -5.72
N TYR A 119 -21.98 -9.15 -5.93
CA TYR A 119 -23.05 -9.65 -6.81
C TYR A 119 -24.44 -9.23 -6.30
N LEU A 120 -24.77 -9.53 -5.05
CA LEU A 120 -26.06 -9.17 -4.45
C LEU A 120 -26.26 -7.66 -4.40
N PHE A 121 -25.19 -6.89 -4.18
CA PHE A 121 -25.24 -5.43 -4.22
C PHE A 121 -25.57 -4.92 -5.63
N ALA A 122 -24.92 -5.46 -6.67
CA ALA A 122 -25.17 -5.10 -8.06
C ALA A 122 -26.61 -5.40 -8.51
N GLU A 123 -27.19 -6.51 -8.03
CA GLU A 123 -28.59 -6.89 -8.29
C GLU A 123 -29.61 -6.14 -7.41
N GLY A 124 -29.16 -5.28 -6.49
CA GLY A 124 -30.05 -4.58 -5.55
C GLY A 124 -30.76 -5.50 -4.54
N ASN A 125 -30.22 -6.70 -4.32
CA ASN A 125 -30.83 -7.76 -3.50
C ASN A 125 -30.05 -8.05 -2.20
N HIS A 126 -29.02 -7.26 -1.90
CA HIS A 126 -28.24 -7.43 -0.67
C HIS A 126 -29.02 -6.94 0.56
N ARG A 127 -29.63 -7.88 1.29
CA ARG A 127 -30.50 -7.55 2.44
C ARG A 127 -29.77 -7.07 3.68
N ASP A 128 -28.48 -7.37 3.80
CA ASP A 128 -27.63 -6.96 4.93
C ASP A 128 -26.45 -6.12 4.45
N LEU A 129 -26.71 -5.10 3.62
CA LEU A 129 -25.65 -4.27 3.05
C LEU A 129 -24.81 -3.55 4.11
N SER A 130 -25.38 -3.36 5.31
CA SER A 130 -24.70 -2.77 6.47
C SER A 130 -23.56 -3.64 7.03
N SER A 131 -23.55 -4.96 6.80
CA SER A 131 -22.43 -5.80 7.26
C SER A 131 -21.23 -5.75 6.30
N CYS A 132 -21.46 -5.38 5.03
CA CYS A 132 -20.40 -5.31 4.03
C CYS A 132 -19.93 -3.88 3.70
N LEU A 133 -20.79 -2.86 3.76
CA LEU A 133 -20.40 -1.45 3.58
C LEU A 133 -20.11 -0.75 4.92
N GLY A 134 -19.51 0.44 4.84
CA GLY A 134 -19.16 1.27 5.99
C GLY A 134 -17.81 0.90 6.60
N ALA A 135 -17.65 1.18 7.89
CA ALA A 135 -16.47 0.85 8.68
C ALA A 135 -16.76 -0.40 9.51
N GLN A 136 -16.04 -1.49 9.24
CA GLN A 136 -16.23 -2.79 9.89
C GLN A 136 -14.96 -3.19 10.64
N VAL A 137 -15.07 -3.39 11.95
CA VAL A 137 -13.99 -4.00 12.75
C VAL A 137 -13.84 -5.45 12.30
N THR A 138 -12.63 -5.84 11.92
CA THR A 138 -12.38 -7.17 11.38
C THR A 138 -10.94 -7.62 11.66
N SER A 139 -10.66 -8.88 11.37
CA SER A 139 -9.30 -9.42 11.41
C SER A 139 -8.92 -9.97 10.04
N VAL A 140 -7.75 -9.57 9.54
CA VAL A 140 -7.18 -10.06 8.28
C VAL A 140 -5.78 -10.59 8.59
N ASP A 141 -5.53 -11.87 8.28
CA ASP A 141 -4.25 -12.55 8.56
C ASP A 141 -3.78 -12.41 10.03
N GLY A 142 -4.74 -12.41 10.96
CA GLY A 142 -4.52 -12.26 12.40
C GLY A 142 -4.26 -10.82 12.87
N VAL A 143 -4.37 -9.82 11.98
CA VAL A 143 -4.29 -8.39 12.33
C VAL A 143 -5.68 -7.85 12.58
N GLU A 144 -5.93 -7.33 13.78
CA GLU A 144 -7.15 -6.56 14.05
C GLU A 144 -7.07 -5.18 13.41
N GLY A 145 -8.15 -4.76 12.76
CA GLY A 145 -8.22 -3.47 12.09
C GLY A 145 -9.63 -3.08 11.70
N VAL A 146 -9.74 -2.08 10.84
CA VAL A 146 -11.02 -1.59 10.33
C VAL A 146 -11.00 -1.63 8.81
N ARG A 147 -11.92 -2.38 8.21
CA ARG A 147 -12.17 -2.37 6.76
C ARG A 147 -13.17 -1.26 6.45
N PHE A 148 -12.82 -0.41 5.50
CA PHE A 148 -13.71 0.63 4.98
C PHE A 148 -14.21 0.25 3.59
N ALA A 149 -15.52 0.36 3.35
CA ALA A 149 -16.13 0.17 2.05
C ALA A 149 -17.21 1.23 1.80
N VAL A 150 -17.15 1.91 0.65
CA VAL A 150 -18.11 2.94 0.26
C VAL A 150 -18.52 2.75 -1.19
N TRP A 151 -19.81 2.94 -1.47
CA TRP A 151 -20.29 3.01 -2.84
C TRP A 151 -20.19 4.44 -3.37
N ALA A 152 -19.30 4.66 -4.33
CA ALA A 152 -19.06 5.97 -4.93
C ALA A 152 -18.72 5.84 -6.43
N PRO A 153 -19.66 5.36 -7.27
CA PRO A 153 -19.38 4.94 -8.65
C PRO A 153 -18.90 6.08 -9.56
N ASN A 154 -19.27 7.32 -9.22
CA ASN A 154 -18.90 8.52 -9.96
C ASN A 154 -17.71 9.27 -9.33
N ALA A 155 -17.17 8.80 -8.19
CA ALA A 155 -16.03 9.44 -7.58
C ALA A 155 -14.78 9.22 -8.45
N ARG A 156 -13.93 10.25 -8.53
CA ARG A 156 -12.62 10.09 -9.17
C ARG A 156 -11.69 9.25 -8.31
N ARG A 157 -11.73 9.41 -6.98
CA ARG A 157 -10.98 8.63 -6.00
C ARG A 157 -11.60 8.76 -4.62
N VAL A 158 -11.22 7.86 -3.72
CA VAL A 158 -11.62 7.85 -2.31
C VAL A 158 -10.37 7.71 -1.45
N SER A 159 -10.34 8.36 -0.30
CA SER A 159 -9.30 8.18 0.72
C SER A 159 -9.94 8.17 2.10
N VAL A 160 -9.37 7.38 3.01
CA VAL A 160 -9.78 7.38 4.41
C VAL A 160 -8.90 8.38 5.16
N VAL A 161 -9.52 9.34 5.82
CA VAL A 161 -8.86 10.34 6.67
C VAL A 161 -9.41 10.21 8.08
N GLY A 162 -8.53 10.21 9.07
CA GLY A 162 -8.91 10.24 10.46
C GLY A 162 -7.73 10.61 11.35
N SER A 163 -7.96 10.62 12.68
CA SER A 163 -6.94 11.00 13.65
C SER A 163 -5.64 10.19 13.53
N PHE A 164 -5.73 8.97 13.00
CA PHE A 164 -4.61 8.05 12.78
C PHE A 164 -3.66 8.46 11.64
N ASN A 165 -4.03 9.42 10.79
CA ASN A 165 -3.16 9.96 9.74
C ASN A 165 -3.07 11.49 9.73
N GLY A 166 -3.42 12.12 10.86
CA GLY A 166 -3.28 13.55 11.08
C GLY A 166 -4.50 14.39 10.70
N TRP A 167 -5.63 13.78 10.26
CA TRP A 167 -6.95 14.43 10.12
C TRP A 167 -8.13 13.47 10.27
#